data_AF-A0A9D0CE78-F1
#
_entry.id   AF-A0A9D0CE78-F1
#
_cell.length_a   1.000
_cell.length_b   1.000
_cell.length_c   1.000
_cell.angle_alpha   90.00
_cell.angle_beta   90.00
_cell.angle_gamma   90.00
#
_symmetry.space_group_name_H-M   'P 1'
#
loop_
_entity.id
_entity.type
_entity.pdbx_description
1 polymer ?
#
loop_
_entity_poly.entity_id
_entity_poly.type
_entity_poly.pdbx_seq_one_letter_code
_entity_poly.pdbx_strand_id
1 'polypeptide(L)'
;KIVGESLFNDGVGVVVFITLYNIANKGLSHFSLSHTFIESFQEVGGGLLLGALIGWITYRLLKSIDDYDIEVIITLAAVMGGTLLAGKLHVSAPLVMVVAGLIVGNDTVRQNAMSKTTELYVDKFWELVDVLLNTILFVMIGMELLVLTFKEEYFLAGILAIPALLFARYLSLFLPIKFYAKKLDFVKNTNLIMTWGGLRGGISIALALSLSNQMNRDLFLVMTYTVVVFSIVGQGLTVGKLIKKIT
;
A
#
# COMPACT_ATOMS: atom_id res chain seq x y z
N LYS A 1 4.60 -0.08 -14.51
CA LYS A 1 4.33 -1.48 -14.08
C LYS A 1 4.53 -1.64 -12.57
N ILE A 2 5.72 -1.34 -12.01
CA ILE A 2 5.99 -1.47 -10.56
C ILE A 2 5.14 -0.52 -9.70
N VAL A 3 4.92 0.74 -10.13
CA VAL A 3 4.10 1.70 -9.38
C VAL A 3 2.64 1.24 -9.22
N GLY A 4 2.03 0.73 -10.30
CA GLY A 4 0.67 0.18 -10.25
C GLY A 4 0.55 -1.09 -9.40
N GLU A 5 1.55 -1.97 -9.43
CA GLU A 5 1.63 -3.13 -8.51
C GLU A 5 1.68 -2.67 -7.05
N SER A 6 2.53 -1.67 -6.73
CA SER A 6 2.70 -1.17 -5.36
C SER A 6 1.39 -0.60 -4.81
N LEU A 7 0.66 0.18 -5.60
CA LEU A 7 -0.59 0.83 -5.18
C LEU A 7 -1.67 -0.20 -4.78
N PHE A 8 -1.85 -1.25 -5.59
CA PHE A 8 -2.79 -2.32 -5.26
C PHE A 8 -2.27 -3.22 -4.14
N ASN A 9 -0.96 -3.50 -4.11
CA ASN A 9 -0.34 -4.30 -3.07
C ASN A 9 -0.54 -3.68 -1.68
N ASP A 10 -0.44 -2.36 -1.56
CA ASP A 10 -0.65 -1.68 -0.28
C ASP A 10 -2.10 -1.80 0.18
N GLY A 11 -3.07 -1.61 -0.72
CA GLY A 11 -4.49 -1.79 -0.42
C GLY A 11 -4.86 -3.23 -0.02
N VAL A 12 -4.37 -4.22 -0.75
CA VAL A 12 -4.61 -5.65 -0.45
C VAL A 12 -3.85 -6.09 0.79
N GLY A 13 -2.64 -5.59 1.02
CA GLY A 13 -1.84 -5.89 2.20
C GLY A 13 -2.54 -5.46 3.49
N VAL A 14 -3.17 -4.29 3.49
CA VAL A 14 -3.97 -3.82 4.64
C VAL A 14 -5.19 -4.72 4.89
N VAL A 15 -5.90 -5.17 3.84
CA VAL A 15 -7.04 -6.11 3.96
C VAL A 15 -6.60 -7.43 4.62
N VAL A 16 -5.52 -8.02 4.11
CA VAL A 16 -4.98 -9.27 4.64
C VAL A 16 -4.54 -9.08 6.09
N PHE A 17 -3.90 -7.95 6.41
CA PHE A 17 -3.50 -7.64 7.78
C PHE A 17 -4.70 -7.52 8.72
N ILE A 18 -5.73 -6.74 8.36
CA ILE A 18 -6.93 -6.56 9.21
C ILE A 18 -7.64 -7.90 9.42
N THR A 19 -7.71 -8.73 8.39
CA THR A 19 -8.27 -10.08 8.48
C THR A 19 -7.50 -10.92 9.49
N LEU A 20 -6.17 -10.99 9.37
CA LEU A 20 -5.31 -11.74 10.30
C LEU A 20 -5.36 -11.16 11.72
N TYR A 21 -5.38 -9.84 11.86
CA TYR A 21 -5.51 -9.13 13.13
C TYR A 21 -6.83 -9.47 13.83
N ASN A 22 -7.94 -9.50 13.10
CA ASN A 22 -9.25 -9.87 13.62
C ASN A 22 -9.29 -11.34 14.07
N ILE A 23 -8.66 -12.24 13.31
CA ILE A 23 -8.53 -13.66 13.69
C ILE A 23 -7.69 -13.79 14.97
N ALA A 24 -6.56 -13.09 15.05
CA ALA A 24 -5.68 -13.12 16.20
C ALA A 24 -6.37 -12.59 17.48
N ASN A 25 -7.18 -11.54 17.36
CA ASN A 25 -7.92 -10.96 18.49
C ASN A 25 -9.13 -11.78 18.93
N LYS A 26 -9.93 -12.31 17.99
CA LYS A 26 -11.16 -13.06 18.32
C LYS A 26 -10.89 -14.51 18.74
N GLY A 27 -9.70 -15.03 18.46
CA GLY A 27 -9.29 -16.40 18.76
C GLY A 27 -9.86 -17.43 17.76
N LEU A 28 -9.19 -18.58 17.66
CA LEU A 28 -9.53 -19.65 16.71
C LEU A 28 -10.90 -20.30 16.98
N SER A 29 -11.48 -20.13 18.17
CA SER A 29 -12.79 -20.70 18.55
C SER A 29 -13.98 -20.07 17.83
N HIS A 30 -13.82 -18.84 17.30
CA HIS A 30 -14.82 -18.16 16.47
C HIS A 30 -14.43 -18.12 14.99
N PHE A 31 -13.35 -18.81 14.61
CA PHE A 31 -12.87 -18.83 13.23
C PHE A 31 -13.67 -19.81 12.39
N SER A 32 -14.54 -19.27 11.52
CA SER A 32 -15.15 -20.02 10.43
C SER A 32 -14.51 -19.60 9.12
N LEU A 33 -13.78 -20.54 8.49
CA LEU A 33 -13.11 -20.35 7.20
C LEU A 33 -14.04 -19.79 6.12
N SER A 34 -15.29 -20.26 6.10
CA SER A 34 -16.30 -19.78 5.16
C SER A 34 -16.74 -18.34 5.47
N HIS A 35 -16.90 -17.99 6.74
CA HIS A 35 -17.29 -16.65 7.15
C HIS A 35 -16.20 -15.62 6.85
N THR A 36 -14.95 -15.92 7.20
CA THR A 36 -13.80 -15.04 6.93
C THR A 36 -13.58 -14.84 5.43
N PHE A 37 -13.76 -15.88 4.62
CA PHE A 37 -13.63 -15.76 3.17
C PHE A 37 -14.72 -14.84 2.57
N ILE A 38 -15.96 -14.96 3.06
CA ILE A 38 -17.07 -14.09 2.65
C ILE A 38 -16.82 -12.64 3.09
N GLU A 39 -16.40 -12.41 4.33
CA GLU A 39 -16.05 -11.08 4.85
C GLU A 39 -14.91 -10.44 4.04
N SER A 40 -13.86 -11.20 3.74
CA SER A 40 -12.73 -10.73 2.91
C SER A 40 -13.19 -10.38 1.49
N PHE A 41 -14.07 -11.20 0.90
CA PHE A 41 -14.61 -10.92 -0.43
C PHE A 41 -15.51 -9.68 -0.42
N GLN A 42 -16.29 -9.47 0.64
CA GLN A 42 -17.08 -8.26 0.84
C GLN A 42 -16.20 -7.03 1.03
N GLU A 43 -15.11 -7.13 1.80
CA GLU A 43 -14.16 -6.02 2.00
C GLU A 43 -13.52 -5.58 0.68
N VAL A 44 -13.07 -6.55 -0.13
CA VAL A 44 -12.45 -6.28 -1.44
C VAL A 44 -13.50 -5.80 -2.43
N GLY A 45 -14.57 -6.56 -2.65
CA GLY A 45 -15.60 -6.26 -3.62
C GLY A 45 -16.36 -4.97 -3.29
N GLY A 46 -16.74 -4.79 -2.03
CA GLY A 46 -17.35 -3.56 -1.53
C GLY A 46 -16.40 -2.37 -1.61
N GLY A 47 -15.10 -2.58 -1.36
CA GLY A 47 -14.08 -1.55 -1.55
C GLY A 47 -13.96 -1.09 -3.01
N LEU A 48 -13.95 -2.03 -3.95
CA LEU A 48 -13.91 -1.73 -5.39
C LEU A 48 -15.17 -0.97 -5.83
N LEU A 49 -16.37 -1.43 -5.44
CA LEU A 49 -17.64 -0.82 -5.82
C LEU A 49 -17.80 0.58 -5.21
N LEU A 50 -17.51 0.73 -3.91
CA LEU A 50 -17.60 2.02 -3.23
C LEU A 50 -16.55 2.99 -3.78
N GLY A 51 -15.34 2.53 -4.04
CA GLY A 51 -14.29 3.35 -4.67
C GLY A 51 -14.69 3.81 -6.06
N ALA A 52 -15.33 2.93 -6.85
CA ALA A 52 -15.86 3.30 -8.16
C ALA A 52 -16.98 4.33 -8.07
N LEU A 53 -17.89 4.18 -7.11
CA LEU A 53 -18.97 5.12 -6.87
C LEU A 53 -18.44 6.49 -6.44
N ILE A 54 -17.54 6.53 -5.46
CA ILE A 54 -16.94 7.78 -4.97
C ILE A 54 -16.14 8.45 -6.09
N GLY A 55 -15.28 7.70 -6.80
CA GLY A 55 -14.52 8.23 -7.92
C GLY A 55 -15.42 8.82 -9.02
N TRP A 56 -16.54 8.16 -9.32
CA TRP A 56 -17.54 8.68 -10.27
C TRP A 56 -18.23 9.95 -9.77
N ILE A 57 -18.63 10.00 -8.50
CA ILE A 57 -19.22 11.21 -7.88
C ILE A 57 -18.21 12.36 -7.92
N THR A 58 -16.98 12.12 -7.48
CA THR A 58 -15.90 13.11 -7.48
C THR A 58 -15.64 13.63 -8.89
N TYR A 59 -15.52 12.75 -9.89
CA TYR A 59 -15.39 13.17 -11.29
C TYR A 59 -16.53 14.09 -11.74
N ARG A 60 -17.79 13.75 -11.38
CA ARG A 60 -18.96 14.56 -11.77
C ARG A 60 -18.94 15.93 -11.11
N LEU A 61 -18.50 16.02 -9.87
CA LEU A 61 -18.34 17.29 -9.14
C LEU A 61 -17.21 18.13 -9.75
N LEU A 62 -16.05 17.53 -10.02
CA LEU A 62 -14.92 18.20 -10.65
C LEU A 62 -15.31 18.76 -12.02
N LYS A 63 -16.03 17.98 -12.85
CA LYS A 63 -16.49 18.44 -14.16
C LYS A 63 -17.47 19.63 -14.11
N SER A 64 -18.11 19.87 -12.97
CA SER A 64 -19.12 20.94 -12.84
C SER A 64 -18.54 22.30 -12.46
N ILE A 65 -17.25 22.36 -12.10
CA ILE A 65 -16.59 23.52 -11.52
C ILE A 65 -15.24 23.68 -12.23
N ASP A 66 -14.78 24.91 -12.46
CA ASP A 66 -13.45 25.19 -13.03
C ASP A 66 -12.75 26.21 -12.12
N ASP A 67 -12.38 25.75 -10.93
CA ASP A 67 -11.75 26.54 -9.87
C ASP A 67 -10.86 25.62 -9.02
N TYR A 68 -9.55 25.90 -9.01
CA TYR A 68 -8.57 25.01 -8.40
C TYR A 68 -8.71 24.91 -6.87
N ASP A 69 -9.14 25.98 -6.19
CA ASP A 69 -9.32 25.96 -4.73
C ASP A 69 -10.47 25.00 -4.38
N ILE A 70 -11.58 25.08 -5.11
CA ILE A 70 -12.75 24.22 -4.88
C ILE A 70 -12.44 22.77 -5.26
N GLU A 71 -11.76 22.55 -6.39
CA GLU A 71 -11.43 21.20 -6.85
C GLU A 71 -10.47 20.47 -5.89
N VAL A 72 -9.49 21.17 -5.31
CA VAL A 72 -8.64 20.61 -4.24
C VAL A 72 -9.50 20.21 -3.03
N ILE A 73 -10.41 21.08 -2.58
CA ILE A 73 -11.31 20.79 -1.46
C ILE A 73 -12.21 19.59 -1.76
N ILE A 74 -12.71 19.44 -2.99
CA ILE A 74 -13.50 18.29 -3.42
C ILE A 74 -12.69 17.00 -3.33
N THR A 75 -11.43 17.00 -3.78
CA THR A 75 -10.58 15.81 -3.67
C THR A 75 -10.28 15.44 -2.21
N LEU A 76 -10.04 16.43 -1.34
CA LEU A 76 -9.90 16.20 0.10
C LEU A 76 -11.19 15.64 0.73
N ALA A 77 -12.34 16.21 0.38
CA ALA A 77 -13.63 15.74 0.86
C ALA A 77 -13.92 14.31 0.39
N ALA A 78 -13.53 13.96 -0.84
CA ALA A 78 -13.63 12.60 -1.36
C ALA A 78 -12.76 11.63 -0.55
N VAL A 79 -11.54 12.02 -0.19
CA VAL A 79 -10.64 11.17 0.60
C VAL A 79 -11.12 11.00 2.04
N MET A 80 -11.43 12.10 2.73
CA MET A 80 -11.89 12.06 4.12
C MET A 80 -13.26 11.40 4.24
N GLY A 81 -14.22 11.85 3.42
CA GLY A 81 -15.59 11.32 3.42
C GLY A 81 -15.64 9.88 2.95
N GLY A 82 -14.88 9.53 1.91
CA GLY A 82 -14.80 8.17 1.40
C GLY A 82 -14.17 7.19 2.38
N THR A 83 -13.11 7.61 3.08
CA THR A 83 -12.50 6.81 4.15
C THR A 83 -13.46 6.59 5.32
N LEU A 84 -14.21 7.62 5.71
CA LEU A 84 -15.22 7.51 6.77
C LEU A 84 -16.39 6.58 6.39
N LEU A 85 -16.87 6.68 5.15
CA LEU A 85 -17.89 5.78 4.62
C LEU A 85 -17.40 4.34 4.53
N ALA A 86 -16.15 4.14 4.08
CA ALA A 86 -15.52 2.83 4.01
C ALA A 86 -15.48 2.16 5.39
N GLY A 87 -15.09 2.91 6.43
CA GLY A 87 -15.10 2.43 7.82
C GLY A 87 -16.49 2.03 8.31
N LYS A 88 -17.54 2.80 7.98
CA LYS A 88 -18.93 2.47 8.35
C LYS A 88 -19.50 1.26 7.61
N LEU A 89 -19.06 1.03 6.38
CA LEU A 89 -19.50 -0.09 5.55
C LEU A 89 -18.63 -1.34 5.74
N HIS A 90 -17.65 -1.30 6.65
CA HIS A 90 -16.68 -2.37 6.88
C HIS A 90 -16.01 -2.83 5.58
N VAL A 91 -15.56 -1.86 4.76
CA VAL A 91 -14.77 -2.12 3.55
C VAL A 91 -13.40 -1.46 3.65
N SER A 92 -12.45 -1.92 2.83
CA SER A 92 -11.07 -1.43 2.88
C SER A 92 -10.96 0.02 2.40
N ALA A 93 -10.78 0.95 3.32
CA ALA A 93 -10.60 2.37 2.99
C ALA A 93 -9.43 2.61 2.00
N PRO A 94 -8.23 2.01 2.17
CA PRO A 94 -7.17 2.15 1.19
C PRO A 94 -7.59 1.69 -0.21
N LEU A 95 -8.29 0.55 -0.31
CA LEU A 95 -8.74 0.04 -1.61
C LEU A 95 -9.79 0.95 -2.26
N VAL A 96 -10.72 1.49 -1.47
CA VAL A 96 -11.71 2.48 -1.94
C VAL A 96 -11.00 3.70 -2.52
N MET A 97 -9.98 4.22 -1.82
CA MET A 97 -9.22 5.40 -2.26
C MET A 97 -8.35 5.12 -3.48
N VAL A 98 -7.76 3.93 -3.58
CA VAL A 98 -7.00 3.50 -4.77
C VAL A 98 -7.90 3.50 -6.00
N VAL A 99 -9.10 2.92 -5.91
CA VAL A 99 -10.03 2.89 -7.05
C VAL A 99 -10.57 4.27 -7.37
N ALA A 100 -10.95 5.06 -6.37
CA ALA A 100 -11.42 6.43 -6.59
C ALA A 100 -10.32 7.29 -7.25
N GLY A 101 -9.08 7.19 -6.77
CA GLY A 101 -7.92 7.87 -7.31
C GLY A 101 -7.55 7.44 -8.71
N LEU A 102 -7.65 6.15 -9.05
CA LEU A 102 -7.44 5.66 -10.42
C LEU A 102 -8.49 6.18 -11.41
N ILE A 103 -9.74 6.36 -10.96
CA ILE A 103 -10.80 6.94 -11.81
C ILE A 103 -10.57 8.42 -12.03
N VAL A 104 -10.35 9.18 -10.95
CA VAL A 104 -10.17 10.64 -11.01
C VAL A 104 -8.85 11.01 -11.70
N GLY A 105 -7.79 10.24 -11.44
CA GLY A 105 -6.45 10.43 -12.01
C GLY A 105 -6.27 9.90 -13.43
N ASN A 106 -7.28 9.29 -14.04
CA ASN A 106 -7.19 8.83 -15.43
C ASN A 106 -7.14 10.01 -16.40
N ASP A 107 -6.18 10.04 -17.33
CA ASP A 107 -5.97 11.16 -18.26
C ASP A 107 -7.24 11.57 -19.02
N THR A 108 -8.05 10.59 -19.43
CA THR A 108 -9.30 10.84 -20.15
C THR A 108 -10.35 11.53 -19.28
N VAL A 109 -10.34 11.26 -17.98
CA VAL A 109 -11.24 11.85 -17.00
C VAL A 109 -10.77 13.27 -16.68
N ARG A 110 -9.47 13.46 -16.46
CA ARG A 110 -8.85 14.75 -16.15
C ARG A 110 -9.05 15.76 -17.29
N GLN A 111 -8.72 15.38 -18.53
CA GLN A 111 -8.85 16.25 -19.70
C GLN A 111 -10.29 16.68 -19.98
N ASN A 112 -11.28 15.90 -19.54
CA ASN A 112 -12.70 16.19 -19.73
C ASN A 112 -13.36 16.89 -18.53
N ALA A 113 -12.66 16.99 -17.39
CA ALA A 113 -13.19 17.55 -16.15
C ALA A 113 -12.48 18.82 -15.70
N MET A 114 -11.18 18.98 -15.99
CA MET A 114 -10.33 20.01 -15.39
C MET A 114 -9.61 20.82 -16.47
N SER A 115 -9.37 22.11 -16.20
CA SER A 115 -8.40 22.90 -16.95
C SER A 115 -6.96 22.48 -16.61
N LYS A 116 -6.02 22.73 -17.52
CA LYS A 116 -4.59 22.37 -17.31
C LYS A 116 -3.98 23.04 -16.08
N THR A 117 -4.45 24.24 -15.75
CA THR A 117 -4.04 24.98 -14.54
C THR A 117 -4.52 24.25 -13.30
N THR A 118 -5.80 23.88 -13.23
CA THR A 118 -6.32 23.18 -12.07
C THR A 118 -5.69 21.80 -11.90
N GLU A 119 -5.49 21.08 -13.00
CA GLU A 119 -4.80 19.80 -13.03
C GLU A 119 -3.43 19.88 -12.31
N LEU A 120 -2.64 20.92 -12.63
CA LEU A 120 -1.33 21.17 -12.03
C LEU A 120 -1.43 21.48 -10.53
N TYR A 121 -2.39 22.30 -10.11
CA TYR A 121 -2.54 22.67 -8.69
C TYR A 121 -2.99 21.49 -7.83
N VAL A 122 -3.92 20.66 -8.34
CA VAL A 122 -4.35 19.42 -7.67
C VAL A 122 -3.17 18.46 -7.53
N ASP A 123 -2.36 18.28 -8.57
CA ASP A 123 -1.16 17.43 -8.51
C ASP A 123 -0.14 17.96 -7.50
N LYS A 124 0.15 19.26 -7.53
CA LYS A 124 1.10 19.87 -6.59
C LYS A 124 0.61 19.78 -5.16
N PHE A 125 -0.69 19.95 -4.92
CA PHE A 125 -1.28 19.77 -3.61
C PHE A 125 -1.07 18.35 -3.09
N TRP A 126 -1.44 17.33 -3.86
CA TRP A 126 -1.30 15.94 -3.44
C TRP A 126 0.16 15.48 -3.33
N GLU A 127 1.05 16.00 -4.18
CA GLU A 127 2.51 15.79 -4.06
C GLU A 127 3.03 16.36 -2.72
N LEU A 128 2.63 17.57 -2.35
CA LEU A 128 3.01 18.18 -1.06
C LEU A 128 2.45 17.40 0.13
N VAL A 129 1.19 16.97 0.06
CA VAL A 129 0.56 16.15 1.11
C VAL A 129 1.28 14.81 1.25
N ASP A 130 1.59 14.13 0.14
CA ASP A 130 2.34 12.87 0.17
C ASP A 130 3.72 13.04 0.81
N VAL A 131 4.49 14.04 0.38
CA VAL A 131 5.81 14.34 0.96
C VAL A 131 5.70 14.66 2.45
N LEU A 132 4.71 15.46 2.85
CA LEU A 132 4.50 15.84 4.24
C LEU A 132 4.13 14.62 5.11
N LEU A 133 3.15 13.81 4.69
CA LEU A 133 2.71 12.64 5.44
C LEU A 133 3.81 11.58 5.53
N ASN A 134 4.54 11.34 4.44
CA ASN A 134 5.68 10.42 4.45
C ASN A 134 6.79 10.92 5.37
N THR A 135 7.10 12.23 5.37
CA THR A 135 8.10 12.80 6.27
C THR A 135 7.70 12.60 7.74
N ILE A 136 6.45 12.91 8.10
CA ILE A 136 5.94 12.70 9.45
C ILE A 136 6.00 11.21 9.82
N LEU A 137 5.59 10.32 8.92
CA LEU A 137 5.64 8.87 9.13
C LEU A 137 7.07 8.40 9.41
N PHE A 138 8.05 8.83 8.63
CA PHE A 138 9.45 8.44 8.86
C PHE A 138 10.02 9.00 10.17
N VAL A 139 9.64 10.23 10.55
CA VAL A 139 10.01 10.81 11.84
C VAL A 139 9.40 10.01 12.99
N MET A 140 8.11 9.69 12.94
CA MET A 140 7.43 8.88 13.96
C MET A 140 8.08 7.50 14.09
N ILE A 141 8.39 6.85 12.97
CA ILE A 141 9.09 5.56 12.95
C ILE A 141 10.49 5.67 13.56
N GLY A 142 11.23 6.74 13.26
CA GLY A 142 12.55 6.99 13.83
C GLY A 142 12.49 7.23 15.34
N MET A 143 11.47 7.93 15.82
CA MET A 143 11.24 8.14 17.26
C MET A 143 10.90 6.84 17.99
N GLU A 144 10.03 6.00 17.42
CA GLU A 144 9.66 4.72 18.02
C GLU A 144 10.87 3.80 18.20
N LEU A 145 11.82 3.82 17.25
CA LEU A 145 13.06 3.04 17.35
C LEU A 145 13.84 3.33 18.64
N LEU A 146 13.84 4.57 19.13
CA LEU A 146 14.61 4.94 20.32
C LEU A 146 14.08 4.29 21.60
N VAL A 147 12.81 3.87 21.60
CA VAL A 147 12.13 3.29 22.76
C VAL A 147 11.99 1.77 22.64
N LEU A 148 12.31 1.19 21.47
CA LEU A 148 12.26 -0.24 21.26
C LEU A 148 13.32 -0.98 22.06
N THR A 149 12.90 -2.05 22.74
CA THR A 149 13.81 -2.99 23.40
C THR A 149 14.34 -4.01 22.40
N PHE A 150 15.57 -3.79 21.95
CA PHE A 150 16.27 -4.72 21.06
C PHE A 150 16.75 -5.94 21.83
N LYS A 151 15.98 -7.02 21.79
CA LYS A 151 16.47 -8.35 22.19
C LYS A 151 17.19 -9.00 21.01
N GLU A 152 18.31 -9.66 21.30
CA GLU A 152 19.12 -10.35 20.28
C GLU A 152 18.28 -11.36 19.46
N GLU A 153 17.37 -12.06 20.13
CA GLU A 153 16.43 -13.01 19.50
C GLU A 153 15.55 -12.34 18.43
N TYR A 154 15.04 -11.13 18.71
CA TYR A 154 14.14 -10.42 17.80
C TYR A 154 14.89 -9.88 16.59
N PHE A 155 16.12 -9.42 16.82
CA PHE A 155 17.00 -8.96 15.75
C PHE A 155 17.42 -10.12 14.83
N LEU A 156 17.78 -11.27 15.41
CA LEU A 156 18.09 -12.48 14.65
C LEU A 156 16.90 -12.95 13.81
N ALA A 157 15.69 -12.92 14.38
CA ALA A 157 14.45 -13.22 13.65
C ALA A 157 14.26 -12.25 12.47
N GLY A 158 14.55 -10.95 12.65
CA GLY A 158 14.51 -9.94 11.58
C GLY A 158 15.51 -10.23 10.45
N ILE A 159 16.74 -10.63 10.79
CA ILE A 159 17.76 -11.01 9.80
C ILE A 159 17.32 -12.25 9.01
N LEU A 160 16.77 -13.27 9.68
CA LEU A 160 16.26 -14.47 9.03
C LEU A 160 15.00 -14.21 8.19
N ALA A 161 14.21 -13.20 8.54
CA ALA A 161 13.04 -12.79 7.76
C ALA A 161 13.43 -12.21 6.40
N ILE A 162 14.60 -11.56 6.26
CA ILE A 162 15.05 -10.97 4.98
C ILE A 162 15.11 -12.02 3.85
N PRO A 163 15.93 -13.10 3.94
CA PRO A 163 16.01 -14.09 2.88
C PRO A 163 14.68 -14.82 2.69
N ALA A 164 13.93 -15.08 3.76
CA ALA A 164 12.61 -15.70 3.67
C ALA A 164 11.63 -14.85 2.85
N LEU A 165 11.57 -13.54 3.10
CA LEU A 165 10.69 -12.60 2.38
C LEU A 165 11.12 -12.39 0.93
N LEU A 166 12.43 -12.32 0.66
CA LEU A 166 12.95 -12.24 -0.72
C LEU A 166 12.64 -13.51 -1.51
N PHE A 167 12.79 -14.68 -0.89
CA PHE A 167 12.45 -15.96 -1.50
C PHE A 167 10.94 -16.08 -1.74
N ALA A 168 10.12 -15.70 -0.76
CA ALA A 168 8.67 -15.66 -0.92
C ALA A 168 8.26 -14.76 -2.08
N ARG A 169 8.85 -13.55 -2.19
CA ARG A 169 8.59 -12.63 -3.31
C ARG A 169 9.01 -13.23 -4.65
N TYR A 170 10.19 -13.85 -4.72
CA TYR A 170 10.66 -14.51 -5.95
C TYR A 170 9.71 -15.61 -6.41
N LEU A 171 9.21 -16.43 -5.48
CA LEU A 171 8.24 -17.48 -5.77
C LEU A 171 6.87 -16.92 -6.19
N SER A 172 6.36 -15.91 -5.48
CA SER A 172 5.09 -15.27 -5.81
C SER A 172 5.10 -14.63 -7.20
N LEU A 173 6.24 -14.10 -7.65
CA LEU A 173 6.41 -13.49 -8.96
C LEU A 173 6.77 -14.50 -10.06
N PHE A 174 7.38 -15.64 -9.71
CA PHE A 174 7.80 -16.67 -10.68
C PHE A 174 6.63 -17.17 -11.53
N LEU A 175 5.48 -17.47 -10.90
CA LEU A 175 4.33 -18.06 -11.57
C LEU A 175 3.60 -17.06 -12.49
N PRO A 176 3.25 -15.83 -12.06
CA PRO A 176 2.67 -14.80 -12.93
C PRO A 176 3.60 -14.40 -14.08
N ILE A 177 4.89 -14.21 -13.83
CA ILE A 177 5.83 -13.80 -14.90
C ILE A 177 5.97 -14.89 -15.95
N LYS A 178 6.05 -16.16 -15.56
CA LYS A 178 6.12 -17.28 -16.50
C LYS A 178 4.84 -17.39 -17.34
N PHE A 179 3.67 -17.18 -16.72
CA PHE A 179 2.39 -17.26 -17.41
C PHE A 179 2.16 -16.10 -18.39
N TYR A 180 2.52 -14.88 -18.00
CA TYR A 180 2.33 -13.67 -18.82
C TYR A 180 3.55 -13.28 -19.67
N ALA A 181 4.62 -14.09 -19.67
CA ALA A 181 5.87 -13.83 -20.39
C ALA A 181 5.68 -13.44 -21.85
N LYS A 182 4.80 -14.14 -22.56
CA LYS A 182 4.52 -13.92 -23.99
C LYS A 182 3.57 -12.75 -24.28
N LYS A 183 2.82 -12.28 -23.28
CA LYS A 183 1.78 -11.25 -23.47
C LYS A 183 2.26 -9.85 -23.10
N LEU A 184 3.29 -9.75 -22.25
CA LEU A 184 3.75 -8.49 -21.65
C LEU A 184 5.20 -8.12 -22.02
N ASP A 185 5.83 -8.88 -22.92
CA ASP A 185 7.21 -8.73 -23.41
C ASP A 185 8.20 -8.41 -22.28
N PHE A 186 8.28 -9.31 -21.30
CA PHE A 186 9.16 -9.12 -20.16
C PHE A 186 10.65 -9.22 -20.56
N VAL A 187 11.46 -8.28 -20.05
CA VAL A 187 12.92 -8.31 -20.20
C VAL A 187 13.49 -9.56 -19.53
N LYS A 188 14.62 -10.07 -20.02
CA LYS A 188 15.34 -11.17 -19.35
C LYS A 188 15.59 -10.80 -17.88
N ASN A 189 15.44 -11.78 -16.99
CA ASN A 189 15.61 -11.61 -15.53
C ASN A 189 14.66 -10.60 -14.85
N THR A 190 13.52 -10.27 -15.47
CA THR A 190 12.48 -9.42 -14.85
C THR A 190 12.09 -9.90 -13.45
N ASN A 191 12.00 -11.22 -13.21
CA ASN A 191 11.68 -11.74 -11.88
C ASN A 191 12.68 -11.31 -10.81
N LEU A 192 13.98 -11.37 -11.11
CA LEU A 192 15.03 -10.96 -10.18
C LEU A 192 15.01 -9.44 -9.97
N ILE A 193 14.84 -8.67 -11.05
CA ILE A 193 14.78 -7.21 -10.99
C ILE A 193 13.58 -6.74 -10.16
N MET A 194 12.40 -7.34 -10.35
CA MET A 194 11.19 -7.01 -9.59
C MET A 194 11.25 -7.50 -8.14
N THR A 195 11.90 -8.63 -7.88
CA THR A 195 12.13 -9.12 -6.50
C THR A 195 13.07 -8.18 -5.76
N TRP A 196 14.17 -7.78 -6.39
CA TRP A 196 15.19 -6.94 -5.75
C TRP A 196 14.79 -5.46 -5.68
N GLY A 197 14.06 -4.96 -6.68
CA GLY A 197 13.52 -3.59 -6.73
C GLY A 197 12.28 -3.36 -5.88
N GLY A 198 11.76 -4.42 -5.26
CA GLY A 198 10.58 -4.39 -4.41
C GLY A 198 10.84 -3.83 -3.02
N LEU A 199 11.04 -2.51 -2.94
CA LEU A 199 11.31 -1.82 -1.67
C LEU A 199 10.14 -1.97 -0.69
N ARG A 200 10.44 -2.15 0.59
CA ARG A 200 9.47 -2.19 1.68
C ARG A 200 9.31 -0.79 2.26
N GLY A 201 8.06 -0.37 2.44
CA GLY A 201 7.71 0.99 2.83
C GLY A 201 7.25 1.14 4.28
N GLY A 202 6.85 2.37 4.60
CA GLY A 202 6.37 2.78 5.91
C GLY A 202 5.08 2.09 6.39
N ILE A 203 4.22 1.66 5.45
CA ILE A 203 2.93 1.03 5.76
C ILE A 203 3.12 -0.25 6.57
N SER A 204 4.13 -1.07 6.28
CA SER A 204 4.40 -2.30 7.05
C SER A 204 4.71 -2.01 8.51
N ILE A 205 5.45 -0.93 8.79
CA ILE A 205 5.77 -0.52 10.16
C ILE A 205 4.53 0.04 10.86
N ALA A 206 3.72 0.86 10.16
CA ALA A 206 2.47 1.38 10.70
C ALA A 206 1.49 0.26 11.11
N LEU A 207 1.40 -0.81 10.31
CA LEU A 207 0.60 -1.99 10.65
C LEU A 207 1.20 -2.78 11.84
N ALA A 208 2.52 -2.90 11.92
CA ALA A 208 3.16 -3.52 13.08
C ALA A 208 2.93 -2.71 14.37
N LEU A 209 2.83 -1.39 14.28
CA LEU A 209 2.53 -0.51 15.43
C LEU A 209 1.10 -0.67 15.95
N SER A 210 0.16 -1.10 15.11
CA SER A 210 -1.22 -1.34 15.53
C SER A 210 -1.40 -2.66 16.29
N LEU A 211 -0.37 -3.51 16.41
CA LEU A 211 -0.43 -4.74 17.19
C LEU A 211 -0.46 -4.42 18.70
N SER A 212 -1.11 -5.28 19.48
CA SER A 212 -1.13 -5.18 20.94
C SER A 212 0.07 -5.91 21.54
N ASN A 213 0.45 -5.57 22.78
CA ASN A 213 1.55 -6.26 23.47
C ASN A 213 1.29 -7.77 23.64
N GLN A 214 0.03 -8.18 23.74
CA GLN A 214 -0.38 -9.60 23.79
C GLN A 214 -0.06 -10.35 22.49
N MET A 215 0.03 -9.64 21.37
CA MET A 215 0.40 -10.18 20.05
C MET A 215 1.90 -10.10 19.76
N ASN A 216 2.76 -9.97 20.77
CA ASN A 216 4.21 -9.82 20.61
C ASN A 216 4.58 -8.64 19.70
N ARG A 217 3.91 -7.49 19.88
CA ARG A 217 4.13 -6.26 19.09
C ARG A 217 5.62 -5.95 18.89
N ASP A 218 6.40 -5.99 19.96
CA ASP A 218 7.81 -5.60 19.93
C ASP A 218 8.66 -6.54 19.05
N LEU A 219 8.35 -7.84 19.02
CA LEU A 219 8.98 -8.80 18.11
C LEU A 219 8.68 -8.43 16.65
N PHE A 220 7.41 -8.24 16.30
CA PHE A 220 7.00 -7.90 14.94
C PHE A 220 7.53 -6.54 14.49
N LEU A 221 7.59 -5.56 15.41
CA LEU A 221 8.18 -4.26 15.15
C LEU A 221 9.66 -4.38 14.82
N VAL A 222 10.46 -5.05 15.66
CA VAL A 222 11.92 -5.21 15.42
C VAL A 222 12.17 -5.98 14.11
N MET A 223 11.41 -7.04 13.83
CA MET A 223 11.54 -7.78 12.56
C MET A 223 11.21 -6.89 11.35
N THR A 224 10.07 -6.19 11.40
CA THR A 224 9.62 -5.33 10.29
C THR A 224 10.61 -4.20 10.06
N TYR A 225 11.13 -3.61 11.13
CA TYR A 225 12.12 -2.54 11.06
C TYR A 225 13.42 -3.02 10.41
N THR A 226 13.95 -4.17 10.84
CA THR A 226 15.16 -4.78 10.28
C THR A 226 15.02 -5.00 8.77
N VAL A 227 13.85 -5.52 8.34
CA VAL A 227 13.55 -5.74 6.93
C VAL A 227 13.42 -4.42 6.15
N VAL A 228 12.72 -3.41 6.69
CA VAL A 228 12.54 -2.12 6.01
C VAL A 228 13.85 -1.36 5.86
N VAL A 229 14.69 -1.31 6.90
CA VAL A 229 16.02 -0.70 6.81
C VAL A 229 16.90 -1.40 5.80
N PHE A 230 16.92 -2.74 5.82
CA PHE A 230 17.63 -3.51 4.79
C PHE A 230 17.09 -3.22 3.39
N SER A 231 15.78 -3.07 3.24
CA SER A 231 15.17 -2.79 1.95
C SER A 231 15.55 -1.40 1.43
N ILE A 232 15.40 -0.36 2.24
CA ILE A 232 15.69 1.02 1.84
C ILE A 232 17.20 1.22 1.61
N VAL A 233 18.05 0.79 2.54
CA VAL A 233 19.50 1.01 2.46
C VAL A 233 20.16 -0.04 1.57
N GLY A 234 19.93 -1.32 1.86
CA GLY A 234 20.55 -2.44 1.17
C GLY A 234 20.02 -2.59 -0.26
N GLN A 235 18.71 -2.84 -0.43
CA GLN A 235 18.15 -3.01 -1.77
C GLN A 235 18.19 -1.68 -2.54
N GLY A 236 17.77 -0.55 -1.94
CA GLY A 236 17.75 0.75 -2.61
C GLY A 236 19.09 1.16 -3.23
N LEU A 237 20.21 1.02 -2.51
CA LEU A 237 21.54 1.37 -3.04
C LEU A 237 22.08 0.35 -4.06
N THR A 238 21.60 -0.89 -4.05
CA THR A 238 22.14 -1.97 -4.90
C THR A 238 21.31 -2.26 -6.15
N VAL A 239 20.03 -1.89 -6.17
CA VAL A 239 19.12 -2.10 -7.33
C VAL A 239 19.70 -1.52 -8.62
N GLY A 240 20.22 -0.29 -8.59
CA GLY A 240 20.79 0.34 -9.79
C GLY A 240 22.02 -0.40 -10.33
N LYS A 241 22.88 -0.93 -9.44
CA LYS A 241 24.04 -1.75 -9.83
C LYS A 241 23.60 -3.11 -10.38
N LEU A 242 22.58 -3.70 -9.79
CA LEU A 242 22.02 -4.99 -10.22
C LEU A 242 21.42 -4.89 -11.63
N ILE A 243 20.61 -3.87 -11.89
CA ILE A 243 19.98 -3.65 -13.20
C ILE A 243 21.04 -3.54 -14.30
N LYS A 244 22.10 -2.74 -14.06
CA LYS A 244 23.23 -2.58 -15.01
C LYS A 244 24.03 -3.87 -15.26
N LYS A 245 24.03 -4.81 -14.33
CA LYS A 245 24.76 -6.09 -14.48
C LYS A 245 23.95 -7.13 -15.26
N ILE A 246 22.64 -6.99 -15.27
CA ILE A 246 21.69 -8.02 -15.69
C ILE A 246 20.98 -7.67 -17.02
N THR A 247 20.96 -6.39 -17.35
CA THR A 247 20.47 -5.83 -18.62
C THR A 247 21.66 -5.50 -19.51
#